data_AF-A0A954WLP3-F1
#
_entry.id   AF-A0A954WLP3-F1
#
_cell.length_a   1.000
_cell.length_b   1.000
_cell.length_c   1.000
_cell.angle_alpha   90.00
_cell.angle_beta   90.00
_cell.angle_gamma   90.00
#
_symmetry.space_group_name_H-M   'P 1'
#
loop_
_entity.id
_entity.type
_entity.pdbx_description
1 polymer ?
#
loop_
_entity_poly.entity_id
_entity_poly.type
_entity_poly.pdbx_seq_one_letter_code
_entity_poly.pdbx_strand_id
1 'polypeptide(L)'
;MLMQTRNISLIGLLAIVTCFAIGISHFITSMRLARTDAELRALRERFELINVDDPDQIAARRLPTSEQFVNRWAVRLPNHETKRLYLNWGSKTVNTLQDVHAPDVREFTLEPEPDTRETFVQMRFARNPNDPTWGSVVIEIDGTASHCTVNPKIVSLLMGDQPKRTSSVSDSPTIHSPTAPLTLYSVESTSGDTAGLCLWIDNAKKPLPDSE
;
A
#
# COMPACT_ATOMS: atom_id res chain seq x y z
N MET A 1 75.12 4.75 2.54
CA MET A 1 73.72 4.49 2.93
C MET A 1 72.95 4.18 1.66
N LEU A 2 73.03 2.92 1.19
CA LEU A 2 72.36 2.45 -0.03
C LEU A 2 70.99 1.91 0.37
N MET A 3 69.91 2.54 -0.11
CA MET A 3 68.57 2.00 -0.05
C MET A 3 68.54 0.68 -0.83
N GLN A 4 68.49 -0.46 -0.13
CA GLN A 4 68.11 -1.74 -0.72
C GLN A 4 66.60 -1.72 -0.98
N THR A 5 66.21 -1.40 -2.22
CA THR A 5 64.90 -1.78 -2.74
C THR A 5 64.84 -3.30 -2.81
N ARG A 6 64.16 -3.93 -1.84
CA ARG A 6 63.88 -5.38 -1.88
C ARG A 6 63.05 -5.66 -3.13
N ASN A 7 63.64 -6.32 -4.12
CA ASN A 7 62.94 -6.86 -5.28
C ASN A 7 61.89 -7.87 -4.78
N ILE A 8 60.62 -7.47 -4.79
CA ILE A 8 59.51 -8.36 -4.52
C ILE A 8 59.44 -9.34 -5.70
N SER A 9 59.59 -10.64 -5.42
CA SER A 9 59.48 -11.69 -6.43
C SER A 9 58.12 -11.56 -7.14
N LEU A 10 58.15 -11.42 -8.46
CA LEU A 10 56.97 -11.22 -9.32
C LEU A 10 55.91 -12.32 -9.11
N ILE A 11 56.37 -13.55 -8.82
CA ILE A 11 55.53 -14.72 -8.53
C ILE A 11 54.79 -14.56 -7.21
N GLY A 12 55.46 -14.02 -6.18
CA GLY A 12 54.84 -13.77 -4.87
C GLY A 12 53.79 -12.66 -4.94
N LEU A 13 54.04 -11.62 -5.74
CA LEU A 13 53.06 -10.57 -6.01
C LEU A 13 51.84 -11.12 -6.76
N LEU A 14 52.07 -11.97 -7.77
CA LEU A 14 51.00 -12.60 -8.55
C LEU A 14 50.07 -13.43 -7.63
N ALA A 15 50.65 -14.28 -6.78
CA ALA A 15 49.89 -15.13 -5.86
C ALA A 15 49.00 -14.32 -4.90
N ILE A 16 49.52 -13.21 -4.37
CA ILE A 16 48.76 -12.32 -3.48
C ILE A 16 47.58 -11.69 -4.24
N VAL A 17 47.83 -11.15 -5.43
CA VAL A 17 46.77 -10.52 -6.25
C VAL A 17 45.69 -11.53 -6.62
N THR A 18 46.06 -12.77 -6.97
CA THR A 18 45.08 -13.83 -7.29
C THR A 18 44.22 -14.20 -6.07
N CYS A 19 44.82 -14.35 -4.88
CA CYS A 19 44.06 -14.61 -3.65
C CYS A 19 43.09 -13.48 -3.31
N PHE A 20 43.53 -12.22 -3.42
CA PHE A 20 42.65 -11.07 -3.18
C PHE A 20 41.51 -11.00 -4.20
N ALA A 21 41.79 -11.26 -5.48
CA ALA A 21 40.77 -11.28 -6.52
C ALA A 21 39.70 -12.35 -6.26
N ILE A 22 40.10 -13.56 -5.85
CA ILE A 22 39.17 -14.64 -5.48
C ILE A 22 38.35 -14.26 -4.24
N GLY A 23 39.00 -13.76 -3.19
CA GLY A 23 38.32 -13.36 -1.95
C GLY A 23 37.29 -12.24 -2.17
N ILE A 24 37.66 -11.19 -2.91
CA ILE A 24 36.76 -10.08 -3.25
C ILE A 24 35.61 -10.56 -4.13
N SER A 25 35.88 -11.41 -5.12
CA SER A 25 34.85 -11.98 -5.98
C SER A 25 33.83 -12.80 -5.17
N HIS A 26 34.31 -13.65 -4.27
CA HIS A 26 33.44 -14.45 -3.41
C HIS A 26 32.62 -13.58 -2.44
N PHE A 27 33.23 -12.53 -1.89
CA PHE A 27 32.56 -11.59 -1.00
C PHE A 27 31.44 -10.81 -1.71
N ILE A 28 31.73 -10.27 -2.90
CA ILE A 28 30.73 -9.56 -3.72
C ILE A 28 29.59 -10.49 -4.11
N THR A 29 29.91 -11.73 -4.50
CA THR A 29 28.91 -12.73 -4.88
C THR A 29 28.02 -13.10 -3.70
N SER A 30 28.60 -13.31 -2.52
CA SER A 30 27.85 -13.62 -1.29
C SER A 30 26.93 -12.47 -0.87
N MET A 31 27.39 -11.22 -0.97
CA MET A 31 26.54 -10.05 -0.70
C MET A 31 25.40 -9.91 -1.69
N ARG A 32 25.64 -10.20 -2.98
CA ARG A 32 24.58 -10.19 -4.00
C ARG A 32 23.55 -11.28 -3.73
N LEU A 33 23.97 -12.51 -3.39
CA LEU A 33 23.06 -13.60 -3.03
C LEU A 33 22.23 -13.26 -1.78
N ALA A 34 22.85 -12.73 -0.72
CA ALA A 34 22.14 -12.34 0.49
C ALA A 34 21.09 -11.23 0.23
N ARG A 35 21.40 -10.30 -0.68
CA ARG A 35 20.46 -9.26 -1.10
C ARG A 35 19.30 -9.85 -1.90
N THR A 36 19.58 -10.74 -2.86
CA THR A 36 18.53 -11.41 -3.65
C THR A 36 17.64 -12.29 -2.77
N ASP A 37 18.20 -12.98 -1.78
CA ASP A 37 17.44 -13.78 -0.81
C ASP A 37 16.58 -12.91 0.12
N ALA A 38 17.07 -11.74 0.52
CA ALA A 38 16.27 -10.77 1.27
C ALA A 38 15.12 -10.22 0.42
N GLU A 39 15.37 -9.94 -0.86
CA GLU A 39 14.35 -9.50 -1.82
C GLU A 39 13.32 -10.62 -2.09
N LEU A 40 13.77 -11.88 -2.23
CA LEU A 40 12.90 -13.06 -2.39
C LEU A 40 12.09 -13.38 -1.13
N ARG A 41 12.68 -13.22 0.06
CA ARG A 41 11.96 -13.40 1.34
C ARG A 41 10.92 -12.29 1.52
N ALA A 42 11.28 -11.04 1.21
CA ALA A 42 10.33 -9.94 1.18
C ALA A 42 9.22 -10.13 0.12
N LEU A 43 9.53 -10.76 -1.02
CA LEU A 43 8.53 -11.13 -2.02
C LEU A 43 7.64 -12.27 -1.52
N ARG A 44 8.18 -13.31 -0.88
CA ARG A 44 7.39 -14.40 -0.31
C ARG A 44 6.43 -13.91 0.78
N GLU A 45 6.91 -13.07 1.70
CA GLU A 45 6.07 -12.43 2.72
C GLU A 45 4.98 -11.54 2.08
N ARG A 46 5.25 -10.90 0.94
CA ARG A 46 4.25 -10.14 0.17
C ARG A 46 3.16 -10.99 -0.47
N PHE A 47 3.42 -12.27 -0.72
CA PHE A 47 2.51 -13.21 -1.39
C PHE A 47 1.87 -14.23 -0.45
N GLU A 48 2.15 -14.19 0.85
CA GLU A 48 1.41 -15.00 1.81
C GLU A 48 -0.04 -14.54 1.81
N LEU A 49 -0.94 -15.38 1.29
CA LEU A 49 -2.37 -15.17 1.37
C LEU A 49 -2.78 -14.95 2.83
N ILE A 50 -3.70 -14.04 3.06
CA ILE A 50 -4.28 -13.79 4.37
C ILE A 50 -4.98 -15.07 4.81
N ASN A 51 -4.39 -15.72 5.81
CA ASN A 51 -5.02 -16.86 6.46
C ASN A 51 -6.12 -16.33 7.39
N VAL A 52 -7.36 -16.71 7.10
CA VAL A 52 -8.53 -16.34 7.91
C VAL A 52 -9.16 -17.64 8.37
N ASP A 53 -9.25 -17.82 9.69
CA ASP A 53 -9.81 -19.03 10.30
C ASP A 53 -11.33 -19.14 10.06
N ASP A 54 -12.01 -18.00 9.82
CA ASP A 54 -13.45 -17.90 9.60
C ASP A 54 -13.77 -17.29 8.21
N PRO A 55 -14.41 -18.03 7.29
CA PRO A 55 -14.71 -17.56 5.93
C PRO A 55 -15.75 -16.43 5.87
N ASP A 56 -16.42 -16.11 6.98
CA ASP A 56 -17.42 -15.06 7.06
C ASP A 56 -16.83 -13.68 7.43
N GLN A 57 -15.51 -13.61 7.66
CA GLN A 57 -14.84 -12.38 8.09
C GLN A 57 -14.19 -11.64 6.93
N ILE A 58 -14.24 -10.30 6.99
CA ILE A 58 -13.46 -9.46 6.07
C ILE A 58 -12.06 -9.37 6.66
N ALA A 59 -11.04 -9.66 5.85
CA ALA A 59 -9.67 -9.45 6.25
C ALA A 59 -8.97 -8.52 5.27
N ALA A 60 -8.15 -7.61 5.77
CA ALA A 60 -7.33 -6.77 4.94
C ALA A 60 -5.91 -6.68 5.49
N ARG A 61 -4.95 -6.54 4.59
CA ARG A 61 -3.55 -6.31 4.94
C ARG A 61 -3.00 -5.22 4.04
N ARG A 62 -2.26 -4.28 4.62
CA ARG A 62 -1.51 -3.29 3.84
C ARG A 62 -0.35 -3.96 3.13
N LEU A 63 -0.22 -3.68 1.85
CA LEU A 63 0.91 -4.13 1.05
C LEU A 63 1.99 -3.05 1.05
N PRO A 64 3.27 -3.44 1.16
CA PRO A 64 4.37 -2.50 1.14
C PRO A 64 4.46 -1.78 -0.21
N THR A 65 4.76 -0.48 -0.16
CA THR A 65 4.97 0.36 -1.34
C THR A 65 6.11 1.34 -1.09
N SER A 66 6.94 1.57 -2.11
CA SER A 66 8.01 2.57 -2.11
C SER A 66 7.55 3.91 -2.70
N GLU A 67 6.37 3.95 -3.31
CA GLU A 67 5.84 5.14 -3.95
C GLU A 67 5.21 6.09 -2.94
N GLN A 68 5.55 7.38 -3.05
CA GLN A 68 4.94 8.41 -2.21
C GLN A 68 3.47 8.59 -2.60
N PHE A 69 2.62 8.77 -1.58
CA PHE A 69 1.16 8.98 -1.74
C PHE A 69 0.39 7.82 -2.37
N VAL A 70 1.00 6.64 -2.42
CA VAL A 70 0.34 5.40 -2.80
C VAL A 70 0.11 4.57 -1.54
N ASN A 71 -1.08 4.00 -1.42
CA ASN A 71 -1.40 2.99 -0.43
C ASN A 71 -2.01 1.78 -1.14
N ARG A 72 -1.61 0.58 -0.73
CA ARG A 72 -2.01 -0.67 -1.35
C ARG A 72 -2.48 -1.63 -0.27
N TRP A 73 -3.51 -2.40 -0.57
CA TRP A 73 -4.06 -3.41 0.32
C TRP A 73 -4.42 -4.66 -0.48
N ALA A 74 -4.23 -5.81 0.17
CA ALA A 74 -4.91 -7.05 -0.20
C ALA A 74 -6.14 -7.18 0.71
N VAL A 75 -7.30 -7.41 0.12
CA VAL A 75 -8.57 -7.55 0.85
C VAL A 75 -9.18 -8.90 0.52
N ARG A 76 -9.46 -9.69 1.55
CA ARG A 76 -10.21 -10.94 1.45
C ARG A 76 -11.65 -10.71 1.90
N LEU A 77 -12.59 -11.00 1.02
CA LEU A 77 -14.03 -10.86 1.27
C LEU A 77 -14.66 -12.18 1.73
N PRO A 78 -15.74 -12.12 2.51
CA PRO A 78 -16.47 -13.31 2.94
C PRO A 78 -17.29 -13.95 1.81
N ASN A 79 -17.33 -15.29 1.80
CA ASN A 79 -18.23 -16.15 1.00
C ASN A 79 -18.61 -15.70 -0.42
N HIS A 80 -17.64 -15.43 -1.29
CA HIS A 80 -17.89 -15.05 -2.70
C HIS A 80 -18.83 -13.83 -2.87
N GLU A 81 -19.03 -13.05 -1.82
CA GLU A 81 -19.96 -11.94 -1.86
C GLU A 81 -19.27 -10.71 -2.42
N THR A 82 -19.92 -10.09 -3.42
CA THR A 82 -19.57 -8.75 -3.84
C THR A 82 -19.83 -7.77 -2.70
N LYS A 83 -18.82 -6.99 -2.33
CA LYS A 83 -18.93 -5.90 -1.36
C LYS A 83 -18.73 -4.56 -2.06
N ARG A 84 -18.91 -3.48 -1.29
CA ARG A 84 -18.73 -2.11 -1.77
C ARG A 84 -17.61 -1.44 -1.00
N LEU A 85 -16.67 -0.85 -1.73
CA LEU A 85 -15.69 0.09 -1.23
C LEU A 85 -16.26 1.50 -1.36
N TYR A 86 -16.15 2.28 -0.30
CA TYR A 86 -16.64 3.64 -0.25
C TYR A 86 -15.50 4.61 -0.02
N LEU A 87 -15.51 5.70 -0.77
CA LEU A 87 -14.63 6.84 -0.58
C LEU A 87 -15.49 8.06 -0.31
N ASN A 88 -15.16 8.80 0.74
CA ASN A 88 -15.79 10.08 1.05
C ASN A 88 -14.74 11.06 1.56
N TRP A 89 -14.93 12.34 1.27
CA TRP A 89 -14.06 13.43 1.71
C TRP A 89 -14.86 14.69 1.98
N GLY A 90 -14.39 15.52 2.89
CA GLY A 90 -15.09 16.78 3.21
C GLY A 90 -14.57 17.45 4.47
N SER A 91 -15.35 18.42 4.97
CA SER A 91 -15.10 19.07 6.26
C SER A 91 -15.98 18.44 7.35
N LYS A 92 -15.70 17.18 7.68
CA LYS A 92 -16.43 16.34 8.64
C LYS A 92 -15.44 15.37 9.30
N THR A 93 -15.76 14.90 10.51
CA THR A 93 -14.96 13.86 11.20
C THR A 93 -15.01 12.53 10.44
N VAL A 94 -14.02 11.65 10.63
CA VAL A 94 -13.97 10.34 9.95
C VAL A 94 -15.23 9.52 10.19
N ASN A 95 -15.73 9.47 11.43
CA ASN A 95 -16.95 8.72 11.76
C ASN A 95 -18.17 9.24 10.98
N THR A 96 -18.29 10.55 10.80
CA THR A 96 -19.36 11.17 10.01
C THR A 96 -19.16 11.06 8.50
N LEU A 97 -17.93 10.77 8.03
CA LEU A 97 -17.66 10.50 6.62
C LEU A 97 -18.10 9.09 6.21
N GLN A 98 -18.26 8.17 7.17
CA GLN A 98 -18.71 6.79 6.94
C GLN A 98 -20.23 6.65 6.75
N ASP A 99 -20.93 7.74 6.48
CA ASP A 99 -22.35 7.71 6.11
C ASP A 99 -22.49 7.38 4.61
N VAL A 100 -22.96 6.17 4.30
CA VAL A 100 -23.17 5.67 2.93
C VAL A 100 -24.25 6.44 2.16
N HIS A 101 -25.10 7.22 2.84
CA HIS A 101 -26.15 8.01 2.21
C HIS A 101 -25.74 9.46 1.93
N ALA A 102 -24.51 9.84 2.26
CA ALA A 102 -24.02 11.19 1.98
C ALA A 102 -23.83 11.41 0.46
N PRO A 103 -24.15 12.62 -0.05
CA PRO A 103 -24.15 12.89 -1.49
C PRO A 103 -22.76 12.83 -2.15
N ASP A 104 -21.70 13.03 -1.37
CA ASP A 104 -20.32 13.09 -1.85
C ASP A 104 -19.63 11.71 -1.82
N VAL A 105 -20.35 10.66 -1.41
CA VAL A 105 -19.83 9.30 -1.36
C VAL A 105 -19.64 8.75 -2.78
N ARG A 106 -18.48 8.14 -2.99
CA ARG A 106 -18.15 7.37 -4.18
C ARG A 106 -18.13 5.90 -3.82
N GLU A 107 -18.88 5.11 -4.57
CA GLU A 107 -18.98 3.66 -4.39
C GLU A 107 -18.15 2.96 -5.48
N PHE A 108 -17.44 1.89 -5.10
CA PHE A 108 -16.74 1.01 -6.02
C PHE A 108 -17.10 -0.44 -5.70
N THR A 109 -17.28 -1.26 -6.74
CA THR A 109 -17.53 -2.70 -6.57
C THR A 109 -16.24 -3.40 -6.13
N LEU A 110 -16.32 -4.24 -5.10
CA LEU A 110 -15.26 -5.19 -4.75
C LEU A 110 -15.77 -6.60 -4.98
N GLU A 111 -15.10 -7.32 -5.88
CA GLU A 111 -15.40 -8.72 -6.19
C GLU A 111 -14.21 -9.59 -5.80
N PRO A 112 -14.44 -10.74 -5.16
CA PRO A 112 -13.36 -11.64 -4.81
C PRO A 112 -12.79 -12.31 -6.06
N GLU A 113 -11.48 -12.26 -6.24
CA GLU A 113 -10.77 -12.99 -7.28
C GLU A 113 -11.02 -14.52 -7.10
N PRO A 114 -11.48 -15.25 -8.13
CA PRO A 114 -11.83 -16.68 -8.00
C PRO A 114 -10.68 -17.56 -7.49
N ASP A 115 -9.44 -17.25 -7.88
CA ASP A 115 -8.27 -18.08 -7.62
C ASP A 115 -7.64 -17.80 -6.26
N THR A 116 -7.46 -16.52 -5.90
CA THR A 116 -6.77 -16.11 -4.67
C THR A 116 -7.74 -15.78 -3.53
N ARG A 117 -9.00 -15.47 -3.86
CA ARG A 117 -10.02 -14.91 -2.95
C ARG A 117 -9.61 -13.56 -2.34
N GLU A 118 -8.59 -12.92 -2.90
CA GLU A 118 -8.08 -11.62 -2.51
C GLU A 118 -8.25 -10.63 -3.64
N THR A 119 -8.90 -9.51 -3.34
CA THR A 119 -9.05 -8.34 -4.22
C THR A 119 -7.95 -7.34 -3.88
N PHE A 120 -7.26 -6.82 -4.89
CA PHE A 120 -6.22 -5.83 -4.68
C PHE A 120 -6.78 -4.42 -4.81
N VAL A 121 -6.62 -3.63 -3.75
CA VAL A 121 -7.06 -2.23 -3.71
C VAL A 121 -5.85 -1.32 -3.63
N GLN A 122 -5.74 -0.37 -4.54
CA GLN A 122 -4.73 0.67 -4.54
C GLN A 122 -5.39 2.05 -4.53
N MET A 123 -4.89 2.92 -3.67
CA MET A 123 -5.27 4.33 -3.62
C MET A 123 -4.04 5.18 -3.83
N ARG A 124 -4.07 6.03 -4.86
CA ARG A 124 -3.00 6.97 -5.20
C ARG A 124 -3.52 8.38 -5.17
N PHE A 125 -2.74 9.29 -4.59
CA PHE A 125 -3.04 10.73 -4.67
C PHE A 125 -2.14 11.40 -5.70
N ALA A 126 -2.70 12.30 -6.50
CA ALA A 126 -1.96 13.08 -7.48
C ALA A 126 -2.45 14.53 -7.48
N ARG A 127 -1.53 15.49 -7.36
CA ARG A 127 -1.82 16.91 -7.63
C ARG A 127 -2.03 17.10 -9.13
N ASN A 128 -2.93 18.02 -9.49
CA ASN A 128 -3.07 18.45 -10.87
C ASN A 128 -1.81 19.27 -11.26
N PRO A 129 -1.10 18.91 -12.34
CA PRO A 129 0.11 19.62 -12.77
C PRO A 129 -0.17 21.05 -13.25
N ASN A 130 -1.38 21.32 -13.75
CA ASN A 130 -1.77 22.63 -14.26
C ASN A 130 -2.33 23.56 -13.17
N ASP A 131 -2.92 22.98 -12.12
CA ASP A 131 -3.42 23.71 -10.96
C ASP A 131 -3.12 22.92 -9.67
N PRO A 132 -2.00 23.20 -8.99
CA PRO A 132 -1.56 22.46 -7.81
C PRO A 132 -2.51 22.56 -6.61
N THR A 133 -3.46 23.51 -6.63
CA THR A 133 -4.47 23.63 -5.58
C THR A 133 -5.51 22.51 -5.69
N TRP A 134 -5.69 21.91 -6.86
CA TRP A 134 -6.57 20.76 -7.07
C TRP A 134 -5.80 19.46 -7.19
N GLY A 135 -6.49 18.35 -6.94
CA GLY A 135 -5.91 17.03 -7.02
C GLY A 135 -6.95 15.95 -7.29
N SER A 136 -6.46 14.74 -7.44
CA SER A 136 -7.27 13.55 -7.63
C SER A 136 -6.83 12.44 -6.70
N VAL A 137 -7.81 11.70 -6.22
CA VAL A 137 -7.66 10.39 -5.60
C VAL A 137 -7.98 9.38 -6.70
N VAL A 138 -7.02 8.51 -7.00
CA VAL A 138 -7.20 7.42 -7.95
C VAL A 138 -7.36 6.14 -7.15
N ILE A 139 -8.50 5.48 -7.30
CA ILE A 139 -8.79 4.17 -6.72
C ILE A 139 -8.65 3.15 -7.83
N GLU A 140 -7.79 2.17 -7.65
CA GLU A 140 -7.57 1.07 -8.58
C GLU A 140 -7.94 -0.24 -7.88
N ILE A 141 -8.82 -1.01 -8.52
CA ILE A 141 -9.28 -2.31 -8.06
C ILE A 141 -9.04 -3.28 -9.20
N ASP A 142 -8.17 -4.27 -8.98
CA ASP A 142 -7.79 -5.30 -9.95
C ASP A 142 -7.49 -4.74 -11.36
N GLY A 143 -6.75 -3.64 -11.42
CA GLY A 143 -6.33 -2.97 -12.65
C GLY A 143 -7.35 -1.98 -13.24
N THR A 144 -8.55 -1.87 -12.68
CA THR A 144 -9.55 -0.87 -13.09
C THR A 144 -9.39 0.40 -12.27
N ALA A 145 -8.99 1.50 -12.90
CA ALA A 145 -8.76 2.79 -12.24
C ALA A 145 -9.98 3.73 -12.32
N SER A 146 -10.36 4.31 -11.19
CA SER A 146 -11.40 5.32 -11.04
C SER A 146 -10.82 6.61 -10.46
N HIS A 147 -11.19 7.76 -11.03
CA HIS A 147 -10.66 9.06 -10.66
C HIS A 147 -11.69 9.89 -9.89
N CYS A 148 -11.31 10.34 -8.69
CA CYS A 148 -12.12 11.23 -7.85
C CYS A 148 -11.41 12.57 -7.66
N THR A 149 -11.97 13.65 -8.20
CA THR A 149 -11.45 15.00 -7.99
C THR A 149 -11.73 15.48 -6.58
N VAL A 150 -10.71 15.99 -5.89
CA VAL A 150 -10.82 16.49 -4.52
C VAL A 150 -10.52 17.98 -4.45
N ASN A 151 -11.19 18.66 -3.52
CA ASN A 151 -11.07 20.10 -3.31
C ASN A 151 -9.73 20.49 -2.64
N PRO A 152 -9.32 21.77 -2.73
CA PRO A 152 -8.00 22.20 -2.25
C PRO A 152 -7.69 21.91 -0.78
N LYS A 153 -8.71 21.99 0.08
CA LYS A 153 -8.55 21.69 1.50
C LYS A 153 -8.09 20.24 1.74
N ILE A 154 -8.66 19.30 0.99
CA ILE A 154 -8.28 17.88 1.07
C ILE A 154 -6.92 17.64 0.42
N VAL A 155 -6.60 18.35 -0.67
CA VAL A 155 -5.26 18.30 -1.29
C VAL A 155 -4.19 18.71 -0.28
N SER A 156 -4.36 19.84 0.41
CA SER A 156 -3.41 20.31 1.42
C SER A 156 -3.23 19.29 2.56
N LEU A 157 -4.33 18.68 3.02
CA LEU A 157 -4.28 17.61 4.02
C LEU A 157 -3.48 16.40 3.52
N LEU A 158 -3.79 15.90 2.33
CA LEU A 158 -3.17 14.70 1.76
C LEU A 158 -1.68 14.90 1.47
N MET A 159 -1.30 16.09 1.04
CA MET A 159 0.09 16.44 0.71
C MET A 159 0.95 16.76 1.93
N GLY A 160 0.33 16.90 3.11
CA GLY A 160 1.05 17.16 4.36
C GLY A 160 1.34 18.64 4.60
N ASP A 161 0.63 19.54 3.91
CA ASP A 161 0.71 20.97 4.14
C ASP A 161 0.02 21.38 5.46
N GLN A 162 -0.78 20.47 6.04
CA GLN A 162 -1.47 20.65 7.32
C GLN A 162 -1.15 19.50 8.30
N PRO A 163 -1.16 19.77 9.62
CA PRO A 163 -1.11 18.73 10.65
C PRO A 163 -2.27 17.74 10.50
N LYS A 164 -1.94 16.45 10.50
CA LYS A 164 -2.91 15.40 10.22
C LYS A 164 -2.66 14.15 11.05
N ARG A 165 -3.74 13.41 11.28
CA ARG A 165 -3.74 12.06 11.81
C ARG A 165 -4.15 11.12 10.70
N THR A 166 -3.33 10.11 10.45
CA THR A 166 -3.65 9.03 9.50
C THR A 166 -3.89 7.74 10.27
N SER A 167 -4.92 7.01 9.88
CA SER A 167 -5.17 5.63 10.28
C SER A 167 -5.25 4.78 9.02
N SER A 168 -4.69 3.59 9.06
CA SER A 168 -4.72 2.64 7.95
C SER A 168 -4.67 1.24 8.52
N VAL A 169 -5.25 0.27 7.80
CA VAL A 169 -4.95 -1.14 8.02
C VAL A 169 -3.43 -1.32 8.02
N SER A 170 -2.95 -2.17 8.93
CA SER A 170 -1.52 -2.40 9.14
C SER A 170 -0.96 -3.44 8.17
N ASP A 171 0.36 -3.63 8.22
CA ASP A 171 1.04 -4.67 7.44
C ASP A 171 0.74 -6.08 7.99
N SER A 172 0.24 -6.18 9.23
CA SER A 172 -0.36 -7.42 9.75
C SER A 172 -1.83 -7.51 9.35
N PRO A 173 -2.34 -8.69 8.98
CA PRO A 173 -3.74 -8.87 8.65
C PRO A 173 -4.64 -8.36 9.76
N THR A 174 -5.50 -7.40 9.43
CA THR A 174 -6.59 -6.98 10.29
C THR A 174 -7.81 -7.77 9.87
N ILE A 175 -8.32 -8.58 10.79
CA ILE A 175 -9.55 -9.34 10.61
C ILE A 175 -10.68 -8.59 11.31
N HIS A 176 -11.77 -8.36 10.60
CA HIS A 176 -12.93 -7.64 11.09
C HIS A 176 -14.18 -8.50 10.96
N SER A 177 -15.05 -8.40 11.98
CA SER A 177 -16.40 -8.93 11.89
C SER A 177 -17.05 -8.41 10.62
N PRO A 178 -17.80 -9.23 9.86
CA PRO A 178 -18.56 -8.74 8.74
C PRO A 178 -19.45 -7.57 9.18
N THR A 179 -20.04 -7.61 10.37
CA THR A 179 -21.04 -6.63 10.85
C THR A 179 -20.58 -5.17 11.00
N ALA A 180 -19.28 -4.88 11.04
CA ALA A 180 -18.75 -3.53 11.25
C ALA A 180 -17.96 -3.04 10.04
N PRO A 181 -18.02 -1.74 9.68
CA PRO A 181 -17.28 -1.22 8.55
C PRO A 181 -15.77 -1.34 8.80
N LEU A 182 -15.04 -1.80 7.79
CA LEU A 182 -13.58 -1.89 7.83
C LEU A 182 -12.98 -0.64 7.18
N THR A 183 -12.28 0.17 7.97
CA THR A 183 -11.58 1.35 7.46
C THR A 183 -10.22 0.95 6.89
N LEU A 184 -10.04 1.01 5.57
CA LEU A 184 -8.75 0.73 4.94
C LEU A 184 -7.78 1.89 5.15
N TYR A 185 -8.29 3.12 4.98
CA TYR A 185 -7.53 4.34 5.15
C TYR A 185 -8.42 5.48 5.62
N SER A 186 -7.95 6.26 6.57
CA SER A 186 -8.54 7.54 6.90
C SER A 186 -7.46 8.56 7.21
N VAL A 187 -7.71 9.80 6.83
CA VAL A 187 -6.91 10.95 7.22
C VAL A 187 -7.84 12.03 7.71
N GLU A 188 -7.48 12.63 8.84
CA GLU A 188 -8.21 13.78 9.40
C GLU A 188 -7.23 14.87 9.82
N SER A 189 -7.65 16.10 9.63
CA SER A 189 -6.92 17.28 10.08
C SER A 189 -6.98 17.39 11.59
N THR A 190 -5.83 17.61 12.21
CA THR A 190 -5.74 17.89 13.65
C THR A 190 -5.70 19.38 13.95
N SER A 191 -5.85 20.24 12.92
CA SER A 191 -5.78 21.70 13.05
C SER A 191 -7.12 22.36 13.37
N GLY A 192 -8.20 21.57 13.52
CA GLY A 192 -9.53 22.05 13.88
C GLY A 192 -10.42 22.44 12.68
N ASP A 193 -9.89 22.39 11.45
CA ASP A 193 -10.68 22.69 10.25
C ASP A 193 -11.58 21.52 9.79
N THR A 194 -11.53 20.37 10.48
CA THR A 194 -12.33 19.16 10.22
C THR A 194 -12.19 18.56 8.82
N ALA A 195 -11.16 18.94 8.05
CA ALA A 195 -10.90 18.27 6.77
C ALA A 195 -10.61 16.79 6.99
N GLY A 196 -11.22 15.92 6.20
CA GLY A 196 -10.98 14.49 6.30
C GLY A 196 -11.31 13.75 5.01
N LEU A 197 -10.68 12.59 4.86
CA LEU A 197 -10.96 11.62 3.80
C LEU A 197 -10.98 10.23 4.43
N CYS A 198 -11.94 9.41 4.03
CA CYS A 198 -12.12 8.05 4.52
C CYS A 198 -12.36 7.11 3.34
N LEU A 199 -11.65 5.99 3.35
CA LEU A 199 -11.80 4.84 2.46
C LEU A 199 -12.15 3.63 3.33
N TRP A 200 -13.35 3.09 3.17
CA TRP A 200 -13.83 1.97 3.99
C TRP A 200 -14.66 0.99 3.18
N ILE A 201 -14.76 -0.24 3.68
CA ILE A 201 -15.63 -1.29 3.15
C ILE A 201 -16.84 -1.34 4.08
N ASP A 202 -18.03 -1.13 3.54
CA ASP A 202 -19.27 -1.30 4.31
C ASP A 202 -19.74 -2.76 4.25
N ASN A 203 -20.54 -3.13 5.24
CA ASN A 203 -21.09 -4.46 5.37
C ASN A 203 -22.48 -4.62 4.74
N ALA A 204 -23.19 -3.54 4.43
CA ALA A 204 -24.54 -3.67 3.90
C ALA A 204 -24.55 -4.54 2.62
N LYS A 205 -25.19 -5.72 2.70
CA LYS A 205 -25.60 -6.47 1.52
C LYS A 205 -26.56 -5.59 0.73
N LYS A 206 -26.05 -4.80 -0.21
CA LYS A 206 -26.88 -4.17 -1.22
C LYS A 206 -27.20 -5.29 -2.23
N PRO A 207 -28.47 -5.65 -2.45
CA PRO A 207 -28.79 -6.61 -3.50
C PRO A 207 -28.19 -6.11 -4.81
N LEU A 208 -27.59 -7.02 -5.58
CA LEU A 208 -27.15 -6.73 -6.94
C LEU A 208 -28.32 -6.04 -7.67
N PRO A 209 -28.07 -4.96 -8.43
CA PRO A 209 -29.12 -4.45 -9.32
C PRO A 209 -29.52 -5.62 -10.22
N ASP A 210 -30.80 -5.98 -10.19
CA ASP A 210 -31.37 -6.96 -11.11
C ASP A 210 -30.95 -6.53 -12.51
N SER A 211 -30.16 -7.37 -13.17
CA SER A 211 -29.79 -7.20 -14.57
C SER A 211 -31.07 -7.32 -15.39
N GLU A 212 -31.66 -6.20 -15.78
CA GLU A 212 -32.63 -6.10 -16.89
C GLU A 212 -31.95 -6.41 -18.24
#